data_AF-A0A3D3GCN6-F1
#
_entry.id   AF-A0A3D3GCN6-F1
#
_cell.length_a   1.000
_cell.length_b   1.000
_cell.length_c   1.000
_cell.angle_alpha   90.00
_cell.angle_beta   90.00
_cell.angle_gamma   90.00
#
_symmetry.space_group_name_H-M   'P 1'
#
loop_
_entity.id
_entity.type
_entity.pdbx_description
1 polymer ?
#
loop_
_entity_poly.entity_id
_entity_poly.type
_entity_poly.pdbx_seq_one_letter_code
_entity_poly.pdbx_strand_id
1 'polypeptide(L)'
;MDFAVEYLLSFLQDEFRNEPEIRIRVHQRSVTLRSPDLLQDYDPETSNLHTLTGVDVRVRSREYFFPSEWAQGPARRNVDQLVLEIREFLQREA
;
A
#
# COMPACT_ATOMS: atom_id res chain seq x y z
N MET A 1 4.05 -15.97 -6.16
CA MET A 1 3.99 -14.52 -5.90
C MET A 1 2.77 -14.01 -6.66
N ASP A 2 2.01 -13.09 -6.09
CA ASP A 2 0.73 -12.65 -6.68
C ASP A 2 1.00 -11.64 -7.80
N PHE A 3 0.59 -11.96 -9.03
CA PHE A 3 0.88 -11.14 -10.22
C PHE A 3 0.37 -9.70 -10.09
N ALA A 4 -0.72 -9.48 -9.35
CA ALA A 4 -1.27 -8.14 -9.15
C ALA A 4 -0.38 -7.28 -8.26
N VAL A 5 0.21 -7.88 -7.23
CA VAL A 5 1.15 -7.20 -6.32
C VAL A 5 2.45 -6.86 -7.04
N GLU A 6 2.99 -7.79 -7.83
CA GLU A 6 4.20 -7.56 -8.63
C GLU A 6 4.00 -6.44 -9.67
N TYR A 7 2.81 -6.40 -10.27
CA TYR A 7 2.43 -5.34 -11.20
C TYR A 7 2.40 -3.98 -10.50
N LEU A 8 1.70 -3.86 -9.36
CA LEU A 8 1.63 -2.62 -8.59
C LEU A 8 3.00 -2.19 -8.11
N LEU A 9 3.80 -3.12 -7.60
CA LEU A 9 5.15 -2.84 -7.12
C LEU A 9 6.01 -2.26 -8.24
N SER A 10 6.03 -2.91 -9.41
CA SER A 10 6.83 -2.46 -10.55
C SER A 10 6.34 -1.11 -11.07
N PHE A 11 5.02 -0.91 -11.15
CA PHE A 11 4.42 0.34 -11.58
C PHE A 11 4.79 1.50 -10.63
N LEU A 12 4.61 1.33 -9.33
CA LEU A 12 4.90 2.34 -8.32
C LEU A 12 6.41 2.62 -8.23
N GLN A 13 7.26 1.60 -8.37
CA GLN A 13 8.71 1.78 -8.43
C GLN A 13 9.18 2.56 -9.65
N ASP A 14 8.51 2.39 -10.80
CA ASP A 14 8.82 3.16 -12.00
C ASP A 14 8.34 4.61 -11.88
N GLU A 15 7.11 4.81 -11.42
CA GLU A 15 6.50 6.13 -11.23
C GLU A 15 7.26 6.99 -10.21
N PHE A 16 7.69 6.39 -9.09
CA PHE A 16 8.43 7.07 -8.02
C PHE A 16 9.95 6.87 -8.09
N ARG A 17 10.49 6.42 -9.23
CA ARG A 17 11.93 6.14 -9.38
C ARG A 17 12.82 7.32 -9.03
N ASN A 18 12.36 8.54 -9.32
CA ASN A 18 13.13 9.77 -9.12
C ASN A 18 12.95 10.38 -7.72
N GLU A 19 12.13 9.78 -6.86
CA GLU A 19 11.75 10.32 -5.55
C GLU A 19 12.43 9.53 -4.42
N PRO A 20 13.62 9.94 -3.94
CA PRO A 20 14.39 9.17 -2.95
C PRO A 20 13.73 9.09 -1.57
N GLU A 21 12.74 9.94 -1.32
CA GLU A 21 12.00 10.01 -0.05
C GLU A 21 10.87 8.98 0.04
N ILE A 22 10.58 8.31 -1.08
CA ILE A 22 9.53 7.30 -1.16
C ILE A 22 10.11 5.91 -0.86
N ARG A 23 9.47 5.22 0.08
CA ARG A 23 9.77 3.84 0.43
C ARG A 23 8.59 2.96 0.06
N ILE A 24 8.81 2.04 -0.87
CA ILE A 24 7.80 1.11 -1.34
C ILE A 24 8.09 -0.27 -0.73
N ARG A 25 7.08 -0.89 -0.12
CA ARG A 25 7.18 -2.21 0.53
C ARG A 25 6.00 -3.08 0.10
N VAL A 26 6.25 -4.37 -0.07
CA VAL A 26 5.16 -5.31 -0.31
C VAL A 26 4.50 -5.63 1.03
N HIS A 27 3.20 -5.38 1.12
CA HIS A 27 2.38 -5.80 2.24
C HIS A 27 1.95 -7.25 2.00
N GLN A 28 2.54 -8.18 2.74
CA GLN A 28 2.11 -9.57 2.71
C GLN A 28 1.05 -9.78 3.79
N ARG A 29 -0.02 -10.49 3.44
CA ARG A 29 -1.02 -10.94 4.41
C ARG A 29 -0.31 -11.60 5.61
N SER A 30 -0.57 -11.09 6.81
CA SER A 30 -0.16 -11.79 8.02
C SER A 30 -1.00 -13.06 8.15
N VAL A 31 -0.39 -14.20 7.89
CA VAL A 31 -1.00 -15.54 8.05
C VAL A 31 -0.98 -16.02 9.51
N THR A 32 -0.60 -15.15 10.45
CA THR A 32 -0.62 -15.42 11.89
C THR A 32 -2.06 -15.60 12.38
N LEU A 33 -2.59 -16.80 12.13
CA LEU A 33 -3.59 -17.44 12.96
C LEU A 33 -3.03 -17.49 14.38
N ARG A 34 -3.40 -16.47 15.16
CA ARG A 34 -3.42 -16.42 16.64
C ARG A 34 -2.22 -17.05 17.36
N SER A 35 -1.39 -16.22 17.98
CA SER A 35 -0.85 -16.57 19.29
C SER A 35 -1.98 -16.38 20.32
N PRO A 36 -2.37 -17.39 21.13
CA PRO A 36 -3.46 -17.28 22.10
C PRO A 36 -3.21 -16.34 23.28
N ASP A 37 -2.08 -15.62 23.30
CA ASP A 37 -1.61 -14.81 24.44
C ASP A 37 -1.79 -13.28 24.27
N LEU A 38 -2.22 -12.80 23.11
CA LEU A 38 -2.41 -11.35 22.90
C LEU A 38 -3.85 -10.94 23.24
N LEU A 39 -4.04 -10.47 24.48
CA LEU A 39 -5.18 -9.63 24.87
C LEU A 39 -5.04 -8.28 24.14
N GLN A 40 -5.93 -8.03 23.19
CA GLN A 40 -6.06 -6.80 22.39
C GLN A 40 -5.01 -6.59 21.29
N ASP A 41 -5.43 -6.90 20.07
CA ASP A 41 -5.21 -6.04 18.90
C ASP A 41 -6.40 -6.28 17.94
N TYR A 42 -7.60 -5.91 18.40
CA TYR A 42 -8.80 -5.84 17.55
C TYR A 42 -9.20 -4.38 17.49
N ASP A 43 -8.79 -3.72 16.42
CA ASP A 43 -9.28 -2.40 16.05
C ASP A 43 -10.56 -2.64 15.20
N PRO A 44 -11.77 -2.47 15.77
CA PRO A 44 -13.02 -2.88 15.11
C PRO A 44 -13.39 -2.00 13.91
N GLU A 45 -12.70 -0.88 13.69
CA GLU A 45 -12.95 0.03 12.56
C GLU A 45 -12.15 -0.36 11.32
N THR A 46 -11.02 -1.07 11.47
CA THR A 46 -10.06 -1.38 10.39
C THR A 46 -9.92 -2.89 10.11
N SER A 47 -10.98 -3.65 10.36
CA SER A 47 -11.04 -5.13 10.38
C SER A 47 -10.59 -5.89 9.10
N ASN A 48 -10.08 -5.22 8.06
CA ASN A 48 -9.68 -5.84 6.78
C ASN A 48 -8.27 -5.51 6.28
N LEU A 49 -7.51 -4.57 6.87
CA LEU A 49 -6.20 -4.21 6.29
C LEU A 49 -5.15 -5.32 6.44
N HIS A 50 -5.15 -6.04 7.56
CA HIS A 50 -4.16 -7.10 7.84
C HIS A 50 -4.39 -8.42 7.09
N THR A 51 -5.53 -8.58 6.42
CA THR A 51 -5.87 -9.77 5.62
C THR A 51 -5.59 -9.58 4.14
N LEU A 52 -5.43 -8.33 3.68
CA LEU A 52 -5.24 -7.99 2.29
C LEU A 52 -3.75 -8.02 1.92
N THR A 53 -3.48 -8.41 0.68
CA THR A 53 -2.12 -8.36 0.11
C THR A 53 -2.05 -7.14 -0.79
N GLY A 54 -0.92 -6.43 -0.80
CA GLY A 54 -0.82 -5.17 -1.53
C GLY A 54 0.58 -4.57 -1.48
N VAL A 55 0.65 -3.28 -1.71
CA VAL A 55 1.89 -2.49 -1.70
C VAL A 55 1.70 -1.28 -0.80
N ASP A 56 2.56 -1.14 0.20
CA ASP A 56 2.66 0.05 1.03
C ASP A 56 3.64 1.04 0.40
N VAL A 57 3.21 2.28 0.23
CA VAL A 57 4.04 3.40 -0.21
C VAL A 57 4.11 4.41 0.91
N ARG A 58 5.29 4.56 1.48
CA ARG A 58 5.56 5.53 2.54
C ARG A 58 6.32 6.71 1.99
N VAL A 59 5.79 7.90 2.25
CA VAL A 59 6.35 9.20 1.84
C VAL A 59 6.53 10.02 3.10
N ARG A 60 7.78 10.16 3.57
CA ARG A 60 8.12 10.83 4.83
C ARG A 60 7.28 10.28 6.03
N SER A 61 6.33 11.09 6.50
CA SER A 61 5.42 10.81 7.63
C SER A 61 4.09 10.18 7.23
N ARG A 62 3.78 10.09 5.93
CA ARG A 62 2.54 9.52 5.41
C ARG A 62 2.77 8.14 4.82
N GLU A 63 1.78 7.28 4.98
CA GLU A 63 1.76 5.92 4.44
C GLU A 63 0.47 5.70 3.66
N TYR A 64 0.59 5.09 2.49
CA TYR A 64 -0.48 4.86 1.55
C TYR A 64 -0.49 3.37 1.17
N PHE A 65 -1.63 2.71 1.34
CA PHE A 65 -1.78 1.29 1.04
C PHE A 65 -2.50 1.09 -0.30
N PHE A 66 -1.88 0.29 -1.18
CA PHE A 66 -2.40 -0.09 -2.48
C PHE A 66 -2.76 -1.59 -2.46
N PRO A 67 -4.03 -1.97 -2.25
CA PRO A 67 -4.45 -3.36 -2.27
C PRO A 67 -4.26 -3.97 -3.67
N SER A 68 -3.89 -5.26 -3.71
CA SER A 68 -3.64 -6.00 -4.96
C SER A 68 -4.85 -6.02 -5.89
N GLU A 69 -6.06 -5.94 -5.34
CA GLU A 69 -7.32 -5.88 -6.09
C GLU A 69 -7.38 -4.67 -7.04
N TRP A 70 -6.64 -3.60 -6.75
CA TRP A 70 -6.63 -2.39 -7.60
C TRP A 70 -5.69 -2.50 -8.80
N ALA A 71 -4.89 -3.56 -8.90
CA ALA A 71 -4.03 -3.79 -10.05
C ALA A 71 -4.83 -4.03 -11.35
N GLN A 72 -6.10 -4.45 -11.23
CA GLN A 72 -6.94 -4.84 -12.35
C GLN A 72 -8.32 -4.17 -12.32
N GLY A 73 -8.93 -4.03 -13.50
CA GLY A 73 -10.32 -3.57 -13.65
C GLY A 73 -10.53 -2.08 -13.34
N PRO A 74 -11.75 -1.67 -12.95
CA PRO A 74 -12.13 -0.27 -12.76
C PRO A 74 -11.48 0.38 -11.52
N ALA A 75 -11.02 -0.44 -10.57
CA ALA A 75 -10.36 0.01 -9.35
C ALA A 75 -8.99 0.66 -9.59
N ARG A 76 -8.44 0.51 -10.80
CA ARG A 76 -7.20 1.17 -11.21
C ARG A 76 -7.26 2.70 -11.07
N ARG A 77 -8.43 3.30 -11.24
CA ARG A 77 -8.64 4.74 -11.02
C ARG A 77 -8.28 5.18 -9.59
N ASN A 78 -8.44 4.29 -8.61
CA ASN A 78 -8.06 4.58 -7.22
C ASN A 78 -6.54 4.64 -7.06
N VAL A 79 -5.80 3.81 -7.82
CA VAL A 79 -4.33 3.87 -7.88
C VAL A 79 -3.89 5.21 -8.45
N ASP A 80 -4.44 5.60 -9.60
CA ASP A 80 -4.10 6.87 -10.25
C ASP A 80 -4.41 8.07 -9.34
N GLN A 81 -5.54 8.06 -8.62
CA GLN A 81 -5.86 9.12 -7.64
C GLN A 81 -4.86 9.19 -6.51
N LEU A 82 -4.51 8.07 -5.87
CA LEU A 82 -3.55 8.06 -4.77
C LEU A 82 -2.14 8.45 -5.22
N VAL A 83 -1.74 8.04 -6.43
CA VAL A 83 -0.48 8.48 -7.04
C VAL A 83 -0.48 10.00 -7.23
N LEU A 84 -1.58 10.57 -7.73
CA LEU A 84 -1.72 12.03 -7.86
C LEU A 84 -1.63 12.72 -6.49
N GLU A 85 -2.32 12.21 -5.45
CA GLU A 85 -2.24 12.77 -4.11
C GLU A 85 -0.82 12.72 -3.53
N ILE A 86 -0.09 11.63 -3.76
CA ILE A 86 1.32 11.51 -3.36
C ILE A 86 2.17 12.54 -4.08
N ARG A 87 1.98 12.72 -5.40
CA ARG A 87 2.72 13.71 -6.19
C ARG A 87 2.42 15.13 -5.75
N GLU A 88 1.16 15.46 -5.50
CA GLU A 88 0.77 16.77 -4.97
C GLU A 88 1.36 17.02 -3.59
N PHE A 89 1.40 15.99 -2.74
CA PHE A 89 2.03 16.07 -1.42
C PHE A 89 3.54 16.34 -1.54
N LEU A 90 4.24 15.61 -2.41
CA LEU A 90 5.66 15.86 -2.69
C LEU A 90 5.92 17.28 -3.19
N GLN A 91 5.11 17.77 -4.14
CA GLN A 91 5.27 19.12 -4.69
C GLN A 91 4.96 20.23 -3.68
N ARG A 92 4.03 20.01 -2.75
CA ARG A 92 3.69 21.00 -1.72
C ARG A 92 4.76 21.11 -0.63
N GLU A 93 5.53 20.06 -0.40
CA GLU A 93 6.56 20.01 0.63
C GLU A 93 8.01 19.98 0.08
N ALA A 94 8.19 20.27 -1.21
CA ALA A 94 9.47 20.51 -1.87
C ALA A 94 9.83 22.01 -1.86
#